data_AF-A0A6V7I2T4-F1
#
_entry.id   AF-A0A6V7I2T4-F1
#
_cell.length_a   1.000
_cell.length_b   1.000
_cell.length_c   1.000
_cell.angle_alpha   90.00
_cell.angle_beta   90.00
_cell.angle_gamma   90.00
#
_symmetry.space_group_name_H-M   'P 1'
#
loop_
_entity.id
_entity.type
_entity.pdbx_description
1 polymer ?
#
loop_
_entity_poly.entity_id
_entity_poly.type
_entity_poly.pdbx_seq_one_letter_code
_entity_poly.pdbx_strand_id
1 'polypeptide(L)'
;MWKSSVFVILCGFLVSTEAVGFRGFHYEGLEEPVVQGRRLLAEKWIQQPLDHFDVRNNGTWSMRFYESDEFFRGSGPIFIMLGGEWAITPGYLQAGSLYENAKVHGAMMYYTEHRYYGKSKPTP
;
A
#
# COMPACT_ATOMS: atom_id res chain seq x y z
N MET A 1 -49.97 60.72 -9.79
CA MET A 1 -48.78 61.59 -9.65
C MET A 1 -47.56 60.69 -9.55
N TRP A 2 -46.64 60.92 -10.48
CA TRP A 2 -45.48 60.10 -10.84
C TRP A 2 -44.30 60.33 -9.88
N LYS A 3 -43.65 59.24 -9.42
CA LYS A 3 -42.20 59.21 -9.18
C LYS A 3 -41.64 57.83 -9.51
N SER A 4 -40.88 57.76 -10.59
CA SER A 4 -39.95 56.66 -10.87
C SER A 4 -38.78 56.71 -9.87
N SER A 5 -38.26 55.56 -9.48
CA SER A 5 -36.89 55.44 -8.99
C SER A 5 -36.33 54.13 -9.50
N VAL A 6 -35.51 54.28 -10.54
CA VAL A 6 -34.69 53.24 -11.16
C VAL A 6 -33.62 52.86 -10.14
N PHE A 7 -33.57 51.58 -9.75
CA PHE A 7 -32.49 51.03 -8.97
C PHE A 7 -31.64 50.16 -9.90
N VAL A 8 -30.58 50.75 -10.45
CA VAL A 8 -29.47 49.98 -11.05
C VAL A 8 -28.51 49.68 -9.93
N ILE A 9 -28.44 48.43 -9.50
CA ILE A 9 -27.27 47.91 -8.78
C ILE A 9 -26.69 46.78 -9.61
N LEU A 10 -25.50 47.05 -10.14
CA LEU A 10 -24.52 46.08 -10.63
C LEU A 10 -24.36 44.97 -9.57
N CYS A 11 -24.91 43.79 -9.81
CA CYS A 11 -24.39 42.58 -9.16
C CYS A 11 -23.16 42.14 -9.95
N GLY A 12 -22.00 42.37 -9.34
CA GLY A 12 -20.70 42.00 -9.88
C GLY A 12 -20.63 40.53 -10.23
N PHE A 13 -19.84 40.26 -11.26
CA PHE A 13 -19.37 38.93 -11.62
C PHE A 13 -18.72 38.26 -10.40
N LEU A 14 -19.47 37.40 -9.72
CA LEU A 14 -18.89 36.32 -8.93
C LEU A 14 -18.38 35.28 -9.93
N VAL A 15 -17.21 35.53 -10.51
CA VAL A 15 -16.35 34.44 -10.94
C VAL A 15 -15.86 33.84 -9.62
N SER A 16 -16.61 32.88 -9.08
CA SER A 16 -16.08 32.00 -8.06
C SER A 16 -14.96 31.22 -8.72
N THR A 17 -13.73 31.72 -8.58
CA THR A 17 -12.50 30.94 -8.78
C THR A 17 -12.38 29.91 -7.66
N GLU A 18 -13.42 29.12 -7.45
CA GLU A 18 -13.23 27.75 -6.98
C GLU A 18 -12.94 26.94 -8.24
N ALA A 19 -11.76 27.22 -8.80
CA ALA A 19 -11.12 26.30 -9.71
C ALA A 19 -11.14 24.95 -9.00
N VAL A 20 -11.89 24.01 -9.59
CA VAL A 20 -11.94 22.60 -9.23
C VAL A 20 -10.53 22.18 -8.83
N GLY A 21 -10.32 22.07 -7.52
CA GLY A 21 -9.00 21.84 -6.98
C GLY A 21 -8.49 20.53 -7.54
N PHE A 22 -7.37 20.60 -8.28
CA PHE A 22 -6.49 19.48 -8.54
C PHE A 22 -5.89 18.98 -7.21
N ARG A 23 -6.73 18.48 -6.29
CA ARG A 23 -6.27 17.48 -5.33
C ARG A 23 -6.20 16.21 -6.14
N GLY A 24 -5.05 15.99 -6.78
CA GLY A 24 -4.75 14.71 -7.41
C GLY A 24 -5.08 13.62 -6.39
N PHE A 25 -5.80 12.59 -6.82
CA PHE A 25 -6.02 11.40 -6.01
C PHE A 25 -4.66 10.77 -5.75
N HIS A 26 -4.04 11.11 -4.62
CA HIS A 26 -2.81 10.50 -4.17
C HIS A 26 -3.21 9.22 -3.41
N TYR A 27 -2.92 8.07 -4.02
CA TYR A 27 -3.15 6.78 -3.40
C TYR A 27 -1.95 6.44 -2.52
N GLU A 28 -2.17 6.37 -1.21
CA GLU A 28 -1.14 6.06 -0.19
C GLU A 28 -1.04 4.55 0.11
N GLY A 29 -1.81 3.72 -0.62
CA GLY A 29 -1.93 2.29 -0.35
C GLY A 29 -3.17 1.90 0.44
N LEU A 30 -3.30 0.60 0.73
CA LEU A 30 -4.28 0.09 1.67
C LEU A 30 -3.81 0.33 3.11
N GLU A 31 -4.73 0.78 3.97
CA GLU A 31 -4.46 0.85 5.41
C GLU A 31 -4.30 -0.58 5.96
N GLU A 32 -3.11 -0.86 6.48
CA GLU A 32 -2.83 -2.16 7.08
C GLU A 32 -3.43 -2.27 8.50
N PRO A 33 -3.79 -3.48 8.95
CA PRO A 33 -4.34 -3.68 10.29
C PRO A 33 -3.42 -3.12 11.39
N VAL A 34 -3.96 -2.29 12.27
CA VAL A 34 -3.24 -1.78 13.44
C VAL A 34 -3.08 -2.92 14.45
N VAL A 35 -1.83 -3.32 14.68
CA VAL A 35 -1.51 -4.41 15.61
C VAL A 35 -1.35 -3.87 17.03
N GLN A 36 -2.18 -4.33 17.95
CA GLN A 36 -2.03 -4.06 19.39
C GLN A 36 -1.23 -5.18 20.09
N GLY A 37 0.11 -5.10 20.01
CA GLY A 37 1.09 -6.02 20.66
C GLY A 37 1.41 -7.29 19.85
N ARG A 38 2.49 -8.05 20.03
CA ARG A 38 3.73 -7.98 20.85
C ARG A 38 4.93 -8.59 20.08
N ARG A 39 4.69 -9.21 18.93
CA ARG A 39 5.70 -9.92 18.13
C ARG A 39 6.26 -8.97 17.07
N LEU A 40 7.49 -8.55 17.26
CA LEU A 40 8.21 -7.78 16.25
C LEU A 40 8.64 -8.75 15.15
N LEU A 41 7.95 -8.71 14.01
CA LEU A 41 8.41 -9.42 12.82
C LEU A 41 9.61 -8.70 12.23
N ALA A 42 10.70 -9.42 12.07
CA ALA A 42 11.92 -8.90 11.49
C ALA A 42 11.72 -8.66 9.99
N GLU A 43 12.17 -7.50 9.52
CA GLU A 43 12.30 -7.21 8.09
C GLU A 43 13.33 -8.16 7.48
N LYS A 44 12.98 -8.79 6.36
CA LYS A 44 13.85 -9.71 5.62
C LYS A 44 14.00 -9.31 4.17
N TRP A 45 15.00 -9.89 3.51
CA TRP A 45 15.41 -9.55 2.15
C TRP A 45 15.66 -10.80 1.33
N ILE A 46 15.15 -10.81 0.10
CA ILE A 46 15.40 -11.87 -0.89
C ILE A 46 16.00 -11.26 -2.15
N GLN A 47 17.03 -11.91 -2.69
CA GLN A 47 17.61 -11.50 -3.96
C GLN A 47 16.67 -11.86 -5.11
N GLN A 48 16.41 -10.91 -6.00
CA GLN A 48 15.58 -11.06 -7.19
C GLN A 48 16.36 -10.63 -8.43
N PRO A 49 16.14 -11.27 -9.59
CA PRO A 49 16.62 -10.75 -10.87
C PRO A 49 16.12 -9.32 -11.10
N LEU A 50 16.99 -8.45 -11.61
CA LEU A 50 16.65 -7.08 -11.97
C LEU A 50 15.67 -7.05 -13.15
N ASP A 51 15.94 -7.90 -14.14
CA ASP A 51 15.14 -8.07 -15.34
C ASP A 51 14.87 -9.56 -15.56
N HIS A 52 13.60 -9.95 -15.48
CA HIS A 52 13.18 -11.34 -15.71
C HIS A 52 12.95 -11.65 -17.20
N PHE A 53 13.01 -10.63 -18.07
CA PHE A 53 12.73 -10.73 -19.49
C PHE A 53 14.00 -10.69 -20.36
N ASP A 54 15.13 -10.20 -19.83
CA ASP A 54 16.44 -10.29 -20.47
C ASP A 54 17.33 -11.35 -19.78
N VAL A 55 17.41 -12.53 -20.38
CA VAL A 55 18.23 -13.65 -19.87
C VAL A 55 19.74 -13.37 -19.86
N ARG A 56 20.20 -12.31 -20.53
CA ARG A 56 21.62 -11.90 -20.51
C ARG A 56 21.91 -10.93 -19.36
N ASN A 57 20.88 -10.37 -18.75
CA ASN A 57 21.01 -9.48 -17.62
C ASN A 57 21.13 -10.30 -16.33
N ASN A 58 22.35 -10.35 -15.77
CA ASN A 58 22.64 -11.02 -14.50
C ASN A 58 22.51 -10.09 -13.28
N GLY A 59 21.97 -8.88 -13.46
CA GLY A 59 21.74 -7.94 -12.38
C GLY A 59 20.73 -8.49 -11.37
N THR A 60 20.97 -8.24 -10.09
CA THR A 60 20.05 -8.60 -9.01
C THR A 60 19.83 -7.43 -8.07
N TRP A 61 18.73 -7.46 -7.33
CA TRP A 61 18.37 -6.47 -6.32
C TRP A 61 17.69 -7.15 -5.12
N SER A 62 17.69 -6.47 -3.97
CA SER A 62 17.09 -6.99 -2.74
C SER A 62 15.63 -6.55 -2.60
N MET A 63 14.72 -7.50 -2.59
CA MET A 63 13.29 -7.28 -2.34
C MET A 63 12.98 -7.50 -0.86
N ARG A 64 12.27 -6.54 -0.25
CA ARG A 64 11.82 -6.63 1.14
C ARG A 64 10.65 -7.59 1.29
N PHE A 65 10.63 -8.35 2.38
CA PHE A 65 9.46 -9.12 2.79
C PHE A 65 9.41 -9.30 4.31
N TYR A 66 8.25 -9.71 4.82
CA TYR A 66 8.08 -10.23 6.17
C TYR A 66 7.67 -11.71 6.11
N GLU A 67 7.98 -12.44 7.18
CA GLU A 67 7.51 -13.81 7.38
C GLU A 67 6.97 -13.99 8.80
N SER A 68 6.08 -14.96 8.96
CA SER A 68 5.62 -15.42 10.27
C SER A 68 5.34 -16.92 10.24
N ASP A 69 5.97 -17.62 11.17
CA ASP A 69 5.81 -19.06 11.43
C ASP A 69 4.85 -19.35 12.60
N GLU A 70 4.15 -18.33 13.10
CA GLU A 70 3.36 -18.39 14.34
C GLU A 70 2.39 -19.58 14.41
N PHE A 71 1.81 -19.97 13.28
CA PHE A 71 0.86 -21.07 13.20
C PHE A 71 1.39 -22.30 12.46
N PHE A 72 2.63 -22.25 11.98
CA PHE A 72 3.17 -23.32 11.15
C PHE A 72 3.45 -24.57 11.98
N ARG A 73 2.80 -25.69 11.64
CA ARG A 73 2.88 -26.95 12.40
C ARG A 73 3.95 -27.92 11.87
N GLY A 74 4.93 -27.43 11.11
CA GLY A 74 5.97 -28.24 10.44
C GLY A 74 5.52 -28.90 9.13
N SER A 75 4.21 -29.13 8.98
CA SER A 75 3.57 -29.54 7.72
C SER A 75 2.28 -28.73 7.54
N GLY A 76 2.27 -27.81 6.58
CA GLY A 76 1.15 -26.91 6.33
C GLY A 76 1.34 -26.10 5.05
N PRO A 77 0.29 -25.43 4.55
CA PRO A 77 0.38 -24.61 3.36
C PRO A 77 1.22 -23.36 3.61
N ILE A 78 1.66 -22.73 2.52
CA ILE A 78 2.28 -21.40 2.56
C ILE A 78 1.25 -20.42 2.03
N PHE A 79 0.97 -19.37 2.81
CA PHE A 79 0.17 -18.24 2.39
C PHE A 79 1.05 -17.04 2.11
N ILE A 80 0.85 -16.41 0.95
CA ILE A 80 1.64 -15.26 0.50
C ILE A 80 0.68 -14.10 0.27
N MET A 81 0.84 -13.04 1.06
CA MET A 81 0.25 -11.74 0.77
C MET A 81 1.15 -11.00 -0.22
N LEU A 82 0.56 -10.48 -1.29
CA LEU A 82 1.25 -9.67 -2.28
C LEU A 82 1.02 -8.19 -1.95
N GLY A 83 2.09 -7.44 -1.71
CA GLY A 83 2.02 -5.99 -1.62
C GLY A 83 1.59 -5.39 -2.97
N GLY A 84 0.81 -4.32 -2.92
CA GLY A 84 0.50 -3.50 -4.09
C GLY A 84 1.36 -2.24 -4.14
N GLU A 85 0.74 -1.11 -4.45
CA GLU A 85 1.41 0.17 -4.69
C GLU A 85 1.77 0.93 -3.40
N TRP A 86 2.34 0.26 -2.39
CA TRP A 86 2.66 0.87 -1.10
C TRP A 86 3.84 0.22 -0.36
N ALA A 87 4.33 0.90 0.67
CA ALA A 87 5.34 0.36 1.56
C ALA A 87 4.69 -0.64 2.53
N ILE A 88 5.16 -1.89 2.53
CA ILE A 88 4.57 -2.91 3.39
C ILE A 88 4.92 -2.71 4.87
N THR A 89 3.99 -3.09 5.75
CA THR A 89 4.23 -3.26 7.19
C THR A 89 3.91 -4.71 7.61
N PRO A 90 4.22 -5.17 8.82
CA PRO A 90 3.91 -6.55 9.21
C PRO A 90 2.44 -6.76 9.60
N GLY A 91 1.54 -5.80 9.34
CA GLY A 91 0.15 -5.79 9.84
C GLY A 91 -0.69 -6.98 9.34
N TYR A 92 -0.64 -7.27 8.03
CA TYR A 92 -1.37 -8.40 7.44
C TYR A 92 -0.87 -9.79 7.87
N LEU A 93 0.31 -9.88 8.49
CA LEU A 93 0.83 -11.11 9.09
C LEU A 93 0.45 -11.29 10.56
N GLN A 94 -0.27 -10.32 11.13
CA GLN A 94 -0.63 -10.28 12.56
C GLN A 94 -2.13 -10.12 12.79
N ALA A 95 -2.90 -9.75 11.76
CA ALA A 95 -4.35 -9.64 11.82
C ALA A 95 -4.99 -9.74 10.42
N GLY A 96 -6.32 -9.80 10.39
CA GLY A 96 -7.10 -9.88 9.17
C GLY A 96 -7.23 -11.30 8.61
N SER A 97 -7.82 -11.41 7.41
CA SER A 97 -8.23 -12.71 6.87
C SER A 97 -7.06 -13.67 6.64
N LEU A 98 -5.90 -13.19 6.17
CA LEU A 98 -4.72 -14.04 5.97
C LEU A 98 -4.28 -14.70 7.28
N TYR A 99 -4.19 -13.90 8.36
CA TYR A 99 -3.80 -14.35 9.70
C TYR A 99 -4.77 -15.38 10.27
N GLU A 100 -6.08 -15.10 10.21
CA GLU A 100 -7.10 -16.04 10.71
C GLU A 100 -7.13 -17.35 9.92
N ASN A 101 -6.97 -17.29 8.60
CA ASN A 101 -6.88 -18.51 7.78
C ASN A 101 -5.60 -19.29 8.11
N ALA A 102 -4.47 -18.63 8.31
CA ALA A 102 -3.22 -19.29 8.66
C ALA A 102 -3.33 -20.05 9.99
N LYS A 103 -4.03 -19.48 10.97
CA LYS A 103 -4.33 -20.14 12.25
C LYS A 103 -5.15 -21.43 12.07
N VAL A 104 -6.20 -21.38 11.25
CA VAL A 104 -7.06 -22.53 10.96
C VAL A 104 -6.28 -23.63 10.25
N HIS A 105 -5.51 -23.27 9.21
CA HIS A 105 -4.84 -24.22 8.34
C HIS A 105 -3.42 -24.62 8.78
N GLY A 106 -2.89 -24.00 9.83
CA GLY A 106 -1.53 -24.23 10.30
C GLY A 106 -0.47 -23.78 9.30
N ALA A 107 -0.69 -22.62 8.67
CA ALA A 107 0.10 -22.14 7.54
C ALA A 107 1.35 -21.34 7.96
N MET A 108 2.39 -21.39 7.13
CA MET A 108 3.46 -20.41 7.12
C MET A 108 2.99 -19.18 6.34
N MET A 109 3.27 -17.98 6.82
CA MET A 109 2.87 -16.75 6.13
C MET A 109 4.06 -15.93 5.65
N TYR A 110 3.93 -15.34 4.46
CA TYR A 110 4.84 -14.35 3.92
C TYR A 110 4.07 -13.13 3.40
N TYR A 111 4.71 -11.97 3.46
CA TYR A 111 4.20 -10.75 2.87
C TYR A 111 5.33 -10.07 2.08
N THR A 112 5.21 -10.07 0.76
CA THR A 112 6.24 -9.58 -0.17
C THR A 112 5.97 -8.15 -0.59
N GLU A 113 6.98 -7.29 -0.58
CA GLU A 113 6.85 -5.92 -1.06
C GLU A 113 6.96 -5.86 -2.58
N HIS A 114 6.04 -5.12 -3.22
CA HIS A 114 6.10 -4.90 -4.64
C HIS A 114 7.33 -4.07 -5.04
N ARG A 115 8.00 -4.46 -6.13
CA ARG A 115 9.13 -3.70 -6.67
C ARG A 115 8.74 -2.24 -6.94
N TYR A 116 9.68 -1.34 -6.67
CA TYR A 116 9.55 0.13 -6.73
C TYR A 116 8.74 0.79 -5.60
N TYR A 117 8.24 0.04 -4.62
CA TYR A 117 7.54 0.58 -3.47
C TYR A 117 8.32 0.38 -2.16
N GLY A 118 7.99 1.18 -1.15
CA GLY A 118 8.68 1.16 0.14
C GLY A 118 10.20 1.17 0.04
N LYS A 119 10.84 0.14 0.58
CA LYS A 119 12.30 -0.02 0.56
C LYS A 119 12.79 -0.92 -0.59
N SER A 120 11.88 -1.51 -1.34
CA SER A 120 12.15 -2.42 -2.46
C SER A 120 12.42 -1.62 -3.75
N LYS A 121 13.62 -1.05 -3.85
CA LYS A 121 14.05 -0.19 -4.96
C LYS A 121 15.15 -0.88 -5.78
N PRO A 122 14.83 -1.41 -6.98
CA PRO A 122 15.81 -2.08 -7.84
C PRO A 122 16.88 -1.15 -8.43
N THR A 123 16.62 0.15 -8.46
CA THR A 123 17.54 1.19 -8.93
C THR A 123 17.87 2.14 -7.78
N PRO A 124 19.11 2.65 -7.69
CA PRO A 124 19.48 3.72 -6.76
C PRO A 124 18.59 4.96 -6.88
#